data_AF-A0A0C3ISS4-F1
#
_entry.id   AF-A0A0C3ISS4-F1
#
_cell.length_a   1.000
_cell.length_b   1.000
_cell.length_c   1.000
_cell.angle_alpha   90.00
_cell.angle_beta   90.00
_cell.angle_gamma   90.00
#
_symmetry.space_group_name_H-M   'P 1'
#
loop_
_entity.id
_entity.type
_entity.pdbx_description
1 polymer ?
#
loop_
_entity_poly.entity_id
_entity_poly.type
_entity_poly.pdbx_seq_one_letter_code
_entity_poly.pdbx_strand_id
1 'polypeptide(L)'
;KNLAKVLEDTRKALNKAVERMKVSADAAHSDAPSYSISDMVVSLKPNAVELKLPKTLKIHPIVNVSRVKSYKGPLEGQTVTRPGLVVGHKGDEEFEV
;
A
#
# COMPACT_ATOMS: atom_id res chain seq x y z
N LYS A 1 48.01 26.98 6.85
CA LYS A 1 46.76 26.25 7.21
C LYS A 1 46.87 24.85 6.63
N ASN A 2 46.75 23.80 7.46
CA ASN A 2 47.05 22.44 7.05
C ASN A 2 45.80 21.77 6.46
N LEU A 3 45.71 21.71 5.13
CA LEU A 3 44.55 21.22 4.38
C LEU A 3 44.14 19.80 4.80
N ALA A 4 45.12 18.95 5.11
CA ALA A 4 44.90 17.59 5.57
C ALA A 4 44.09 17.53 6.88
N LYS A 5 44.34 18.47 7.80
CA LYS A 5 43.59 18.56 9.06
C LYS A 5 42.12 18.90 8.82
N VAL A 6 41.85 19.83 7.89
CA VAL A 6 40.49 20.25 7.53
C VAL A 6 39.71 19.10 6.90
N LEU A 7 40.35 18.30 6.05
CA LEU A 7 39.71 17.13 5.43
C LEU A 7 39.34 16.07 6.47
N GLU A 8 40.22 15.80 7.43
CA GLU A 8 39.95 14.82 8.50
C GLU A 8 38.83 15.30 9.43
N ASP A 9 38.82 16.57 9.81
CA ASP A 9 37.77 17.17 10.63
C ASP A 9 36.40 17.12 9.90
N THR A 10 36.40 17.35 8.59
CA THR A 10 35.18 17.27 7.76
C THR A 10 34.65 15.83 7.70
N ARG A 11 35.52 14.85 7.50
CA ARG A 11 35.15 13.42 7.48
C ARG A 11 34.56 12.99 8.83
N LYS A 12 35.15 13.44 9.93
CA LYS A 12 34.67 13.15 11.29
C LYS A 12 33.30 13.80 11.55
N ALA A 13 33.10 15.04 11.11
CA ALA A 13 31.81 15.72 11.24
C ALA A 13 30.71 15.02 10.42
N LEU A 14 31.03 14.56 9.21
CA LEU A 14 30.08 13.83 8.35
C LEU A 14 29.65 12.51 8.99
N ASN A 15 30.61 11.71 9.48
CA ASN A 15 30.28 10.45 10.18
C ASN A 15 29.41 10.70 11.41
N LYS A 16 29.68 11.76 12.17
CA LYS A 16 28.84 12.14 13.32
C LYS A 16 27.42 12.56 12.91
N ALA A 17 27.27 13.22 11.76
CA ALA A 17 25.96 13.59 11.23
C ALA A 17 25.16 12.34 10.80
N VAL A 18 25.81 11.37 10.14
CA VAL A 18 25.19 10.09 9.75
C VAL A 18 24.67 9.33 10.96
N GLU A 19 25.47 9.19 12.02
CA GLU A 19 25.02 8.50 13.25
C GLU A 19 23.83 9.21 13.90
N ARG A 20 23.83 10.55 13.94
CA ARG A 20 22.69 11.32 14.46
C ARG A 20 21.43 11.14 13.62
N MET A 21 21.56 11.11 12.30
CA MET A 21 20.44 10.87 11.39
C MET A 21 19.85 9.48 11.59
N LYS A 22 20.70 8.46 11.77
CA LYS A 22 20.28 7.09 12.07
C LYS A 22 19.49 7.04 13.37
N VAL A 23 20.03 7.56 14.47
CA VAL A 23 19.35 7.59 15.77
C VAL A 23 18.03 8.37 15.70
N SER A 24 17.98 9.45 14.93
CA SER A 24 16.74 10.21 14.74
C SER A 24 15.68 9.46 13.94
N ALA A 25 16.08 8.73 12.90
CA ALA A 25 15.17 7.89 12.12
C ALA A 25 14.66 6.73 12.99
N ASP A 26 15.55 6.12 13.77
CA ASP A 26 15.23 5.05 14.70
C ASP A 26 14.36 5.55 15.88
N ALA A 27 14.44 6.82 16.28
CA ALA A 27 13.56 7.37 17.31
C ALA A 27 12.19 7.81 16.76
N ALA A 28 12.11 8.16 15.48
CA ALA A 28 10.90 8.68 14.84
C ALA A 28 9.98 7.57 14.31
N HIS A 29 10.47 6.35 14.10
CA HIS A 29 9.60 5.24 13.80
C HIS A 29 8.93 4.74 15.08
N SER A 30 7.60 4.63 15.04
CA SER A 30 6.90 3.78 16.00
C SER A 30 7.28 2.33 15.72
N ASP A 31 7.36 1.51 16.77
CA ASP A 31 7.50 0.07 16.59
C ASP A 31 6.42 -0.41 15.61
N ALA A 32 6.86 -0.96 14.48
CA ALA A 32 5.95 -1.63 13.58
C ALA A 32 5.26 -2.74 14.39
N PRO A 33 3.92 -2.91 14.30
CA PRO A 33 3.25 -4.01 14.96
C PRO A 33 3.98 -5.31 14.62
N SER A 34 4.42 -6.06 15.63
CA SER A 34 5.13 -7.31 15.39
C SER A 34 4.12 -8.36 14.91
N TYR A 35 3.85 -8.40 13.61
CA TYR A 35 3.14 -9.52 13.00
C TYR A 35 4.16 -10.60 12.65
N SER A 36 4.09 -11.74 13.33
CA SER A 36 4.73 -12.97 12.87
C SER A 36 4.04 -13.36 11.57
N ILE A 37 4.72 -13.14 10.42
CA ILE A 37 4.24 -13.56 9.10
C ILE A 37 3.88 -15.06 9.12
N SER A 38 4.62 -15.85 9.90
CA SER A 38 4.40 -17.28 10.10
C SER A 38 3.05 -17.65 10.72
N ASP A 39 2.45 -16.78 11.54
CA ASP A 39 1.16 -17.09 12.19
C ASP A 39 -0.04 -16.63 11.36
N MET A 40 0.18 -15.71 10.42
CA MET A 40 -0.87 -15.11 9.61
C MET A 40 -0.97 -15.72 8.21
N VAL A 41 0.11 -16.24 7.61
CA VAL A 41 0.08 -16.83 6.27
C VAL A 41 -0.25 -18.32 6.36
N VAL A 42 -1.40 -18.72 5.83
CA VAL A 42 -1.86 -20.11 5.80
C VAL A 42 -1.33 -20.83 4.56
N SER A 43 -1.39 -20.16 3.39
CA SER A 43 -0.93 -20.74 2.14
C SER A 43 -0.49 -19.68 1.13
N LEU A 44 0.44 -20.07 0.24
CA LEU A 44 0.91 -19.26 -0.87
C LEU A 44 0.59 -19.97 -2.19
N LYS A 45 -0.11 -19.28 -3.08
CA LYS A 45 -0.38 -19.67 -4.47
C LYS A 45 0.34 -18.67 -5.38
N PRO A 46 0.67 -19.01 -6.64
CA PRO A 46 1.42 -18.13 -7.54
C PRO A 46 0.84 -16.71 -7.66
N ASN A 47 -0.49 -16.59 -7.58
CA ASN A 47 -1.21 -15.32 -7.74
C ASN A 47 -2.08 -14.95 -6.53
N ALA A 48 -1.99 -15.68 -5.42
CA ALA A 48 -2.85 -15.44 -4.26
C ALA A 48 -2.18 -15.86 -2.94
N VAL A 49 -2.50 -15.14 -1.87
CA VAL A 49 -2.04 -15.44 -0.51
C VAL A 49 -3.27 -15.68 0.36
N GLU A 50 -3.25 -16.75 1.14
CA GLU A 50 -4.28 -17.04 2.12
C GLU A 50 -3.82 -16.60 3.50
N LEU A 51 -4.61 -15.74 4.14
CA LEU A 51 -4.30 -15.15 5.44
C LEU A 51 -5.31 -15.58 6.50
N LYS A 52 -4.81 -15.95 7.68
CA LYS A 52 -5.60 -16.12 8.90
C LYS A 52 -5.61 -14.79 9.65
N LEU A 53 -6.73 -14.07 9.53
CA LEU A 53 -6.89 -12.79 10.19
C LEU A 53 -7.34 -12.99 11.65
N PRO A 54 -6.77 -12.26 12.61
CA PRO A 54 -7.31 -12.16 13.96
C PRO A 54 -8.75 -11.62 13.92
N LYS A 55 -9.61 -12.07 14.84
CA LYS A 55 -11.02 -11.62 14.92
C LYS A 55 -11.20 -10.11 15.07
N THR A 56 -10.16 -9.43 15.56
CA THR A 56 -10.12 -7.97 15.76
C THR A 56 -9.75 -7.19 14.49
N LEU A 57 -9.15 -7.84 13.49
CA LEU A 57 -8.67 -7.18 12.27
C LEU A 57 -9.76 -7.20 11.20
N LYS A 58 -10.15 -6.02 10.72
CA LYS A 58 -11.04 -5.86 9.55
C LYS A 58 -10.25 -5.25 8.40
N ILE A 59 -10.22 -5.94 7.25
CA ILE A 59 -9.63 -5.40 6.02
C ILE A 59 -10.76 -4.72 5.24
N HIS A 60 -10.58 -3.44 4.94
CA HIS A 60 -11.47 -2.67 4.06
C HIS A 60 -10.76 -2.41 2.74
N PRO A 61 -10.84 -3.34 1.76
CA PRO A 61 -10.20 -3.13 0.47
C PRO A 61 -10.94 -2.01 -0.28
N ILE A 62 -10.23 -0.92 -0.55
CA ILE A 62 -10.71 0.15 -1.42
C ILE A 62 -10.11 -0.11 -2.81
N VAL A 63 -10.97 -0.37 -3.78
CA VAL A 63 -10.55 -0.57 -5.18
C VAL A 63 -11.18 0.49 -6.07
N ASN A 64 -10.35 1.24 -6.78
CA ASN A 64 -10.80 2.23 -7.74
C ASN A 64 -11.04 1.53 -9.08
N VAL A 65 -12.30 1.34 -9.46
CA VAL A 65 -12.67 0.69 -10.72
C VAL A 65 -12.97 1.76 -11.78
N SER A 66 -12.09 1.91 -12.76
CA SER A 66 -12.29 2.86 -13.86
C SER A 66 -13.18 2.31 -14.99
N ARG A 67 -13.21 0.99 -15.17
CA ARG A 67 -13.97 0.34 -16.24
C ARG A 67 -14.35 -1.09 -15.88
N VAL A 68 -15.65 -1.39 -15.92
CA VAL A 68 -16.17 -2.76 -15.85
C VAL A 68 -16.35 -3.28 -17.28
N LYS A 69 -15.87 -4.49 -17.54
CA LYS A 69 -16.21 -5.27 -18.74
C LYS A 69 -16.74 -6.62 -18.29
N SER A 70 -17.72 -7.16 -19.02
CA SER A 70 -18.19 -8.51 -18.75
C SER A 70 -17.04 -9.51 -18.95
N TYR A 71 -16.84 -10.41 -17.99
CA TYR A 71 -15.80 -11.45 -18.06
C TYR A 71 -16.10 -12.47 -19.17
N LYS A 72 -17.39 -12.72 -19.42
CA LYS A 72 -17.90 -13.59 -20.49
C LYS A 72 -18.83 -12.81 -21.44
N GLY A 73 -19.06 -13.38 -22.62
CA GLY A 73 -20.07 -12.87 -23.54
C GLY A 73 -21.50 -13.01 -22.99
N PRO A 74 -22.49 -12.41 -23.66
CA PRO A 74 -23.90 -12.57 -23.31
C PRO A 74 -24.29 -14.05 -23.30
N LEU A 75 -25.07 -14.48 -22.31
CA LEU A 75 -25.62 -15.84 -22.31
C LEU A 75 -26.68 -15.96 -23.41
N GLU A 76 -26.86 -17.18 -23.95
CA GLU A 76 -27.90 -17.44 -24.95
C GLU A 76 -29.28 -17.05 -24.39
N GLY A 77 -30.04 -16.25 -25.14
CA GLY A 77 -31.34 -15.71 -24.70
C GLY A 77 -31.26 -14.40 -23.90
N GLN A 78 -30.08 -13.89 -23.56
CA GLN A 78 -29.93 -12.61 -22.90
C GLN A 78 -29.95 -11.45 -23.90
N THR A 79 -30.99 -10.61 -23.86
CA THR A 79 -31.07 -9.37 -24.63
C THR A 79 -30.06 -8.36 -24.10
N VAL A 80 -29.03 -8.07 -24.91
CA VAL A 80 -28.03 -7.04 -24.59
C VAL A 80 -28.63 -5.66 -24.84
N THR A 81 -29.27 -5.11 -23.81
CA THR A 81 -29.72 -3.73 -23.84
C THR A 81 -28.51 -2.84 -23.56
N ARG A 82 -28.07 -2.04 -24.55
CA ARG A 82 -27.06 -1.02 -24.30
C ARG A 82 -27.69 0.03 -23.39
N PRO A 83 -27.16 0.30 -22.19
CA PRO A 83 -27.66 1.39 -21.38
C PRO A 83 -27.51 2.70 -22.18
N GLY A 84 -28.52 3.57 -22.06
CA GLY A 84 -28.47 4.90 -22.67
C GLY A 84 -27.28 5.71 -22.14
N LEU A 85 -26.92 6.78 -22.86
CA LEU A 85 -25.86 7.70 -22.44
C LEU A 85 -26.17 8.24 -21.03
N VAL A 86 -25.38 7.83 -20.04
CA VAL A 86 -25.51 8.34 -18.67
C VAL A 86 -24.78 9.68 -18.60
N VAL A 87 -25.51 10.76 -18.35
CA VAL A 87 -24.95 12.07 -18.00
C VAL A 87 -24.48 11.98 -16.54
N GLY A 88 -23.17 12.04 -16.32
CA GLY A 88 -22.61 12.00 -14.98
C GLY A 88 -22.99 13.25 -14.18
N HIS A 89 -23.61 13.06 -13.02
CA HIS A 89 -23.85 14.15 -12.07
C HIS A 89 -22.56 14.39 -11.29
N LYS A 90 -22.07 15.64 -11.26
CA LYS A 90 -20.91 16.05 -10.48
C LYS A 90 -21.38 16.27 -9.04
N GLY A 91 -21.40 15.22 -8.24
CA GLY A 91 -21.72 15.27 -6.82
C GLY A 91 -21.03 14.13 -6.07
N ASP A 92 -20.43 14.45 -4.93
CA ASP A 92 -19.69 13.53 -4.06
C ASP A 92 -20.64 12.68 -3.18
N GLU A 93 -21.78 12.26 -3.73
CA GLU A 93 -22.75 11.44 -3.00
C GLU A 93 -22.31 9.97 -3.01
N GLU A 94 -21.91 9.48 -1.84
CA GLU A 94 -21.61 8.08 -1.60
C GLU A 94 -22.92 7.26 -1.63
N PHE A 95 -23.00 6.24 -2.49
CA PHE A 95 -24.14 5.33 -2.54
C PHE A 95 -23.90 4.13 -1.64
N GLU A 96 -24.88 3.82 -0.79
CA GLU A 96 -24.89 2.60 0.02
C GLU A 96 -25.18 1.37 -0.88
N VAL A 97 -24.45 0.27 -0.65
CA VAL A 97 -24.54 -1.00 -1.42
C VAL A 97 -25.27 -2.06 -0.63
#